data_AF-A0A7J9Y470-F1
#
_entry.id   AF-A0A7J9Y470-F1
#
_cell.length_a   1.000
_cell.length_b   1.000
_cell.length_c   1.000
_cell.angle_alpha   90.00
_cell.angle_beta   90.00
_cell.angle_gamma   90.00
#
_symmetry.space_group_name_H-M   'P 1'
#
loop_
_entity.id
_entity.type
_entity.pdbx_description
1 polymer ?
#
loop_
_entity_poly.entity_id
_entity_poly.type
_entity_poly.pdbx_seq_one_letter_code
_entity_poly.pdbx_strand_id
1 'polypeptide(L)'
;MHRSRLSTLLIDVASDEAPAAATFWSAALGAPARPVLGEEEFISLPGAFPDLVTAVQAVDDRPRYHLDIEADDVEAETARLVGLGAVEISRWLDCRTLQAPGGHLLCVIPRHSDTETFERHSRVWE
;
A
#
# COMPACT_ATOMS: atom_id res chain seq x y z
N MET A 1 0.63 -21.44 -7.24
CA MET A 1 -0.39 -21.24 -6.20
C MET A 1 0.14 -20.38 -5.08
N HIS A 2 -0.43 -19.20 -4.91
CA HIS A 2 -0.08 -18.19 -3.91
C HIS A 2 -1.33 -17.42 -3.46
N ARG A 3 -1.20 -16.55 -2.47
CA ARG A 3 -2.30 -15.73 -1.94
C ARG A 3 -1.97 -14.25 -1.99
N SER A 4 -2.97 -13.43 -2.26
CA SER A 4 -2.84 -11.97 -2.17
C SER A 4 -4.13 -11.28 -1.74
N ARG A 5 -4.00 -10.04 -1.22
CA ARG A 5 -5.13 -9.12 -0.97
C ARG A 5 -4.69 -7.68 -1.05
N LEU A 6 -5.66 -6.80 -1.28
CA LEU A 6 -5.50 -5.39 -0.98
C LEU A 6 -5.32 -5.22 0.54
N SER A 7 -4.22 -4.60 0.96
CA SER A 7 -3.85 -4.46 2.38
C SER A 7 -3.70 -3.01 2.82
N THR A 8 -3.34 -2.10 1.89
CA THR A 8 -3.02 -0.72 2.26
C THR A 8 -3.52 0.29 1.23
N LEU A 9 -4.07 1.40 1.73
CA LEU A 9 -4.32 2.62 0.98
C LEU A 9 -3.29 3.67 1.39
N LEU A 10 -2.50 4.13 0.42
CA LEU A 10 -1.49 5.17 0.62
C LEU A 10 -1.98 6.48 0.07
N ILE A 11 -1.70 7.54 0.83
CA ILE A 11 -1.92 8.93 0.47
C ILE A 11 -0.54 9.55 0.27
N ASP A 12 -0.07 9.53 -0.97
CA ASP A 12 1.25 10.03 -1.34
C ASP A 12 1.19 11.56 -1.42
N VAL A 13 2.09 12.22 -0.71
CA VAL A 13 2.20 13.68 -0.68
C VAL A 13 3.66 14.10 -0.73
N ALA A 14 3.92 15.34 -1.16
CA ALA A 14 5.27 15.89 -1.09
C ALA A 14 5.79 15.85 0.35
N SER A 15 7.07 15.53 0.52
CA SER A 15 7.70 15.29 1.82
C SER A 15 7.53 16.45 2.82
N ASP A 16 7.54 17.70 2.34
CA ASP A 16 7.33 18.90 3.15
C ASP A 16 5.86 19.15 3.53
N GLU A 17 4.91 18.55 2.81
CA GLU A 17 3.47 18.64 3.07
C GLU A 17 2.94 17.51 3.96
N ALA A 18 3.71 16.45 4.19
CA ALA A 18 3.27 15.27 4.95
C ALA A 18 2.66 15.57 6.33
N PRO A 19 3.24 16.46 7.17
CA PRO A 19 2.64 16.82 8.46
C PRO A 19 1.26 17.50 8.33
N ALA A 20 1.10 18.37 7.34
CA ALA A 20 -0.16 19.07 7.09
C ALA A 20 -1.22 18.11 6.54
N ALA A 21 -0.84 17.24 5.60
CA ALA A 21 -1.72 16.21 5.06
C ALA A 21 -2.19 15.23 6.14
N ALA A 22 -1.29 14.74 7.00
CA ALA A 22 -1.64 13.87 8.12
C ALA A 22 -2.63 14.53 9.08
N THR A 23 -2.46 15.82 9.38
CA THR A 23 -3.41 16.60 10.20
C THR A 23 -4.79 16.65 9.55
N PHE A 24 -4.85 16.93 8.25
CA PHE A 24 -6.09 16.95 7.50
C PHE A 24 -6.80 15.59 7.50
N TRP A 25 -6.10 14.52 7.12
CA TRP A 25 -6.70 13.18 7.01
C TRP A 25 -7.11 12.59 8.34
N SER A 26 -6.33 12.86 9.39
CA SER A 26 -6.70 12.52 10.77
C SER A 26 -8.07 13.12 11.14
N ALA A 27 -8.26 14.42 10.88
CA ALA A 27 -9.52 15.10 11.17
C ALA A 27 -10.66 14.65 10.25
N ALA A 28 -10.38 14.45 8.96
CA ALA A 28 -11.37 14.07 7.96
C ALA A 28 -11.92 12.64 8.17
N LEU A 29 -11.06 11.71 8.59
CA LEU A 29 -11.40 10.30 8.78
C LEU A 29 -11.72 9.94 10.23
N GLY A 30 -11.48 10.87 11.17
CA GLY A 30 -11.68 10.61 12.61
C GLY A 30 -10.71 9.58 13.18
N ALA A 31 -9.52 9.43 12.59
CA ALA A 31 -8.50 8.46 12.96
C ALA A 31 -7.24 9.18 13.46
N PRO A 32 -6.57 8.73 14.53
CA PRO A 32 -5.39 9.42 15.04
C PRO A 32 -4.21 9.24 14.08
N ALA A 33 -3.49 10.31 13.75
CA ALA A 33 -2.20 10.22 13.03
C ALA A 33 -1.07 9.75 13.96
N ARG A 34 -0.31 8.74 13.53
CA ARG A 34 0.83 8.17 14.28
C ARG A 34 2.03 7.94 13.37
N PRO A 35 3.20 8.52 13.65
CA PRO A 35 4.44 8.15 12.96
C PRO A 35 4.73 6.65 13.11
N VAL A 36 5.33 6.04 12.09
CA VAL A 36 5.76 4.63 12.11
C VAL A 36 7.23 4.57 12.52
N LEU A 37 7.55 3.85 13.60
CA LEU A 37 8.92 3.72 14.07
C LEU A 37 9.76 2.88 13.10
N GLY A 38 10.84 3.45 12.58
CA GLY A 38 11.71 2.79 11.60
C GLY A 38 11.30 3.00 10.15
N GLU A 39 10.17 3.67 9.90
CA GLU A 39 9.67 4.03 8.56
C GLU A 39 9.19 5.50 8.60
N GLU A 40 10.17 6.41 8.65
CA GLU A 40 9.96 7.85 8.90
C GLU A 40 9.15 8.55 7.82
N GLU A 41 9.07 7.95 6.63
CA GLU A 41 8.26 8.41 5.51
C GLU A 41 6.75 8.18 5.72
N PHE A 42 6.34 7.34 6.68
CA PHE A 42 4.94 6.99 6.90
C PHE A 42 4.33 7.59 8.18
N ILE A 43 3.12 8.12 8.02
CA ILE A 43 2.24 8.50 9.13
C ILE A 43 0.95 7.67 9.02
N SER A 44 0.81 6.69 9.89
CA SER A 44 -0.33 5.77 9.93
C SER A 44 -1.59 6.45 10.49
N LEU A 45 -2.73 6.06 9.92
CA LEU A 45 -4.08 6.46 10.31
C LEU A 45 -4.89 5.21 10.73
N PRO A 46 -4.54 4.57 11.87
CA PRO A 46 -5.17 3.33 12.31
C PRO A 46 -6.68 3.46 12.48
N GLY A 47 -7.42 2.50 11.92
CA GLY A 47 -8.87 2.45 12.02
C GLY A 47 -9.61 3.41 11.09
N ALA A 48 -8.92 4.10 10.18
CA ALA A 48 -9.55 4.92 9.14
C ALA A 48 -10.48 4.10 8.23
N PHE A 49 -10.06 2.88 7.87
CA PHE A 49 -10.87 1.91 7.15
C PHE A 49 -10.79 0.53 7.82
N PRO A 50 -11.88 -0.24 7.86
CA PRO A 50 -11.87 -1.60 8.39
C PRO A 50 -11.00 -2.52 7.52
N ASP A 51 -10.18 -3.34 8.17
CA ASP A 51 -9.29 -4.35 7.55
C ASP A 51 -8.25 -3.82 6.53
N LEU A 52 -8.08 -2.50 6.45
CA LEU A 52 -7.07 -1.84 5.61
C LEU A 52 -6.14 -0.97 6.47
N VAL A 53 -4.85 -1.09 6.22
CA VAL A 53 -3.90 -0.08 6.69
C VAL A 53 -4.09 1.17 5.84
N THR A 54 -4.04 2.34 6.48
CA THR A 54 -4.12 3.63 5.80
C THR A 54 -2.99 4.49 6.32
N ALA A 55 -2.24 5.12 5.43
CA ALA A 55 -1.13 5.98 5.81
C ALA A 55 -0.95 7.13 4.83
N VAL A 56 -0.45 8.25 5.36
CA VAL A 56 0.18 9.29 4.54
C VAL A 56 1.63 8.90 4.33
N GLN A 57 2.08 8.92 3.07
CA GLN A 57 3.46 8.64 2.69
C GLN A 57 4.11 9.90 2.13
N ALA A 58 5.25 10.30 2.69
CA ALA A 58 6.12 11.32 2.14
C ALA A 58 6.86 10.77 0.91
N VAL A 59 6.70 11.43 -0.24
CA VAL A 59 7.36 11.05 -1.50
C VAL A 59 7.99 12.26 -2.20
N ASP A 60 9.02 11.99 -3.00
CA ASP A 60 9.65 12.96 -3.89
C ASP A 60 9.01 12.94 -5.30
N ASP A 61 7.67 12.91 -5.36
CA ASP A 61 6.89 12.84 -6.59
C ASP A 61 5.55 13.61 -6.44
N ARG A 62 4.73 13.64 -7.49
CA ARG A 62 3.42 14.30 -7.47
C ARG A 62 2.45 13.58 -6.51
N PRO A 63 1.62 14.33 -5.76
CA PRO A 63 0.62 13.74 -4.89
C PRO A 63 -0.35 12.83 -5.63
N ARG A 64 -0.66 11.68 -5.03
CA ARG A 64 -1.57 10.67 -5.58
C ARG A 64 -2.07 9.74 -4.47
N TYR A 65 -2.93 8.82 -4.86
CA TYR A 65 -3.20 7.63 -4.05
C TYR A 65 -2.64 6.42 -4.77
N HIS A 66 -2.16 5.45 -4.01
CA HIS A 66 -1.89 4.13 -4.54
C HIS A 66 -2.34 3.06 -3.54
N LEU A 67 -2.32 1.82 -4.02
CA LEU A 67 -2.79 0.66 -3.29
C LEU A 67 -1.65 -0.33 -3.14
N ASP A 68 -1.55 -0.96 -1.97
CA ASP A 68 -0.67 -2.11 -1.80
C ASP A 68 -1.46 -3.40 -1.81
N ILE A 69 -0.97 -4.33 -2.61
CA ILE A 69 -1.36 -5.73 -2.62
C ILE A 69 -0.30 -6.48 -1.84
N GLU A 70 -0.63 -6.95 -0.63
CA GLU A 70 0.28 -7.84 0.09
C GLU A 70 0.10 -9.29 -0.40
N ALA A 71 1.21 -9.99 -0.55
CA ALA A 71 1.24 -11.38 -1.02
C ALA A 71 2.18 -12.25 -0.18
N ASP A 72 1.87 -13.54 -0.12
CA ASP A 72 2.79 -14.55 0.44
C ASP A 72 3.88 -14.98 -0.56
N ASP A 73 3.70 -14.68 -1.84
CA ASP A 73 4.69 -14.78 -2.92
C ASP A 73 4.60 -13.52 -3.81
N VAL A 74 5.50 -12.57 -3.59
CA VAL A 74 5.54 -11.29 -4.33
C VAL A 74 5.86 -11.51 -5.81
N GLU A 75 6.74 -12.45 -6.14
CA GLU A 75 7.14 -12.70 -7.53
C GLU A 75 5.98 -13.31 -8.31
N ALA A 76 5.30 -14.31 -7.73
CA ALA A 76 4.13 -14.93 -8.34
C ALA A 76 2.98 -13.93 -8.52
N GLU A 77 2.71 -13.08 -7.52
CA GLU A 77 1.65 -12.07 -7.64
C GLU A 77 2.00 -10.99 -8.67
N THR A 78 3.26 -10.56 -8.70
CA THR A 78 3.73 -9.60 -9.71
C THR A 78 3.59 -10.18 -11.12
N ALA A 79 4.03 -11.43 -11.34
CA ALA A 79 3.90 -12.10 -12.62
C ALA A 79 2.43 -12.25 -13.05
N ARG A 80 1.53 -12.57 -12.10
CA ARG A 80 0.09 -12.66 -12.35
C ARG A 80 -0.48 -11.31 -12.80
N LEU A 81 -0.15 -10.22 -12.11
CA LEU A 81 -0.65 -8.88 -12.43
C LEU A 81 -0.07 -8.35 -13.76
N VAL A 82 1.19 -8.62 -14.05
CA VAL A 82 1.80 -8.32 -15.35
C VAL A 82 1.11 -9.11 -16.47
N GLY A 83 0.79 -10.38 -16.24
CA GLY A 83 0.00 -11.20 -17.17
C GLY A 83 -1.41 -10.66 -17.43
N LEU A 84 -1.96 -9.85 -16.52
CA LEU A 84 -3.23 -9.14 -16.69
C LEU A 84 -3.09 -7.77 -17.36
N GLY A 85 -1.87 -7.36 -17.73
CA GLY A 85 -1.59 -6.11 -18.44
C GLY A 85 -1.00 -4.99 -17.58
N ALA A 86 -0.62 -5.25 -16.32
CA ALA A 86 0.18 -4.30 -15.55
C ALA A 86 1.62 -4.23 -16.09
N VAL A 87 2.29 -3.11 -15.87
CA VAL A 87 3.70 -2.90 -16.23
C VAL A 87 4.51 -2.63 -14.97
N GLU A 88 5.56 -3.40 -14.70
CA GLU A 88 6.51 -3.10 -13.62
C GLU A 88 7.31 -1.85 -13.99
N ILE A 89 7.20 -0.81 -13.16
CA ILE A 89 7.87 0.48 -13.39
C ILE A 89 9.07 0.70 -12.47
N SER A 90 9.08 0.07 -11.30
CA SER A 90 10.22 0.10 -10.38
C SER A 90 10.20 -1.06 -9.39
N ARG A 91 11.35 -1.28 -8.77
CA ARG A 91 11.59 -2.31 -7.77
C ARG A 91 12.40 -1.70 -6.64
N TRP A 92 11.94 -1.89 -5.40
CA TRP A 92 12.65 -1.46 -4.21
C TRP A 92 12.56 -2.55 -3.14
N LEU A 93 13.70 -3.11 -2.76
CA LEU A 93 13.78 -4.30 -1.90
C LEU A 93 12.84 -5.41 -2.42
N ASP A 94 11.96 -5.91 -1.55
CA ASP A 94 10.97 -6.93 -1.86
C ASP A 94 9.63 -6.33 -2.33
N CYS A 95 9.54 -5.01 -2.53
CA CYS A 95 8.37 -4.35 -3.09
C CYS A 95 8.51 -4.20 -4.61
N ARG A 96 7.38 -4.27 -5.33
CA ARG A 96 7.29 -4.09 -6.79
C ARG A 96 6.25 -3.04 -7.10
N THR A 97 6.63 -1.93 -7.73
CA THR A 97 5.66 -0.91 -8.16
C THR A 97 5.22 -1.20 -9.58
N LEU A 98 3.91 -1.34 -9.77
CA LEU A 98 3.28 -1.63 -11.04
C LEU A 98 2.38 -0.46 -11.47
N GLN A 99 2.30 -0.23 -12.76
CA GLN A 99 1.27 0.59 -13.37
C GLN A 99 0.19 -0.32 -13.97
N ALA A 100 -1.04 -0.22 -13.46
CA ALA A 100 -2.18 -0.96 -13.97
C ALA A 100 -2.68 -0.38 -15.31
N PRO A 101 -3.46 -1.15 -16.10
CA PRO A 101 -4.22 -0.61 -17.22
C PRO A 101 -5.05 0.61 -16.77
N GLY A 102 -4.88 1.74 -17.44
CA GLY A 102 -5.49 3.02 -17.05
C GLY A 102 -4.58 3.97 -16.25
N GLY A 103 -3.36 3.55 -15.91
CA GLY A 103 -2.29 4.44 -15.44
C GLY A 103 -2.13 4.57 -13.92
N HIS A 104 -3.01 3.96 -13.13
CA HIS A 104 -2.91 3.96 -11.66
C HIS A 104 -1.71 3.12 -11.19
N LEU A 105 -1.08 3.57 -10.12
CA LEU A 105 0.01 2.84 -9.49
C LEU A 105 -0.52 1.94 -8.38
N LEU A 106 0.16 0.82 -8.20
CA LEU A 106 0.01 -0.07 -7.06
C LEU A 106 1.36 -0.70 -6.73
N CYS A 107 1.55 -1.13 -5.49
CA CYS A 107 2.69 -1.95 -5.13
C CYS A 107 2.25 -3.39 -4.81
N VAL A 108 3.10 -4.35 -5.16
CA VAL A 108 3.05 -5.70 -4.58
C VAL A 108 4.09 -5.74 -3.48
N ILE A 109 3.67 -6.06 -2.26
CA ILE A 109 4.52 -6.03 -1.06
C ILE A 109 4.51 -7.38 -0.35
N PRO A 110 5.55 -7.69 0.45
CA PRO A 110 5.52 -8.84 1.34
C PRO A 110 4.37 -8.75 2.35
N ARG A 111 3.91 -9.91 2.82
CA ARG A 111 2.92 -10.00 3.89
C ARG A 111 3.40 -9.24 5.14
N HIS A 112 2.57 -8.30 5.61
CA HIS A 112 2.80 -7.52 6.83
C HIS A 112 1.71 -7.72 7.88
N SER A 113 0.57 -8.28 7.49
CA SER A 113 -0.53 -8.57 8.41
C SER A 113 -0.32 -9.87 9.19
N ASP A 114 -1.02 -9.97 10.33
CA ASP A 114 -1.07 -11.21 11.10
C ASP A 114 -1.70 -12.36 10.26
N THR A 115 -1.35 -13.59 10.61
CA THR A 115 -1.78 -14.79 9.87
C THR A 115 -3.30 -14.89 9.74
N GLU A 116 -4.05 -14.62 10.82
CA GLU A 116 -5.50 -14.79 10.83
C GLU A 116 -6.15 -13.79 9.86
N THR A 117 -5.73 -12.53 9.95
CA THR A 117 -6.19 -11.46 9.08
C THR A 117 -5.82 -11.74 7.62
N PHE A 118 -4.58 -12.12 7.33
CA PHE A 118 -4.16 -12.44 5.97
C PHE A 118 -4.96 -13.60 5.39
N GLU A 119 -5.10 -14.73 6.11
CA GLU A 119 -5.85 -15.89 5.64
C GLU A 119 -7.34 -15.59 5.42
N ARG A 120 -7.95 -14.79 6.31
CA ARG A 120 -9.38 -14.43 6.24
C ARG A 120 -9.72 -13.56 5.02
N HIS A 121 -8.85 -12.63 4.64
CA HIS A 121 -9.15 -11.65 3.59
C HIS A 121 -8.41 -11.87 2.26
N SER A 122 -7.41 -12.77 2.23
CA SER A 122 -6.69 -13.10 0.99
C SER A 122 -7.44 -14.04 0.07
N ARG A 123 -7.20 -13.86 -1.23
CA ARG A 123 -7.63 -14.76 -2.29
C ARG A 123 -6.49 -15.72 -2.63
N VAL A 124 -6.86 -16.94 -2.99
CA VAL A 124 -5.95 -17.96 -3.49
C VAL A 124 -5.93 -17.91 -5.01
N TRP A 125 -4.75 -17.95 -5.60
CA TRP A 125 -4.52 -17.99 -7.05
C TRP A 125 -3.76 -19.26 -7.39
N GLU A 126 -4.09 -19.91 -8.51
CA GLU A 126 -3.41 -21.12 -8.99
C GLU A 126 -2.18 -20.80 -9.84
#